data_AF-A0A563C6K0-F1
#
_entry.id   AF-A0A563C6K0-F1
#
_cell.length_a   1.000
_cell.length_b   1.000
_cell.length_c   1.000
_cell.angle_alpha   90.00
_cell.angle_beta   90.00
_cell.angle_gamma   90.00
#
_symmetry.space_group_name_H-M   'P 1'
#
loop_
_entity.id
_entity.type
_entity.pdbx_description
1 polymer ?
#
loop_
_entity_poly.entity_id
_entity_poly.type
_entity_poly.pdbx_seq_one_letter_code
_entity_poly.pdbx_strand_id
1 'polypeptide(L)'
;MLSTGAVKQDFWTMRNYILSYPQAKYVGHLKTFAEKNGRNDLSDSINKYCYDYISNTGGGVWEYITSYGLNGCKKRDVDGKHIGHRFYLNVPKSDLYDVAMSLVDEYQDQDVPFEFKFDDSNVGRSDSITIYCETDKLKDNLRVLESARDKKPDLFGKVGKPPKATGKIDGWIGYGSEPQETGKESYNTLRSKALWKGVTDSAIDWVKSHKDDQVELNGRKRSLREFICQKVVYDRQQNIHGDRKIEDPNKLWQDMLYNFNQALVDIRKNSIDEKTLQKTLSDTKIGLIWKVHNSDLANSITRLIPYMMNSDRDFAKKVKANVVVSCKELGIDANKFCFDNWTV
;
A
#
# COMPACT_ATOMS: atom_id res chain seq x y z
N MET A 1 -44.81 -31.18 -4.53
CA MET A 1 -44.60 -31.45 -3.10
C MET A 1 -43.38 -30.67 -2.65
N LEU A 2 -43.59 -29.52 -1.98
CA LEU A 2 -42.53 -28.85 -1.25
C LEU A 2 -42.33 -29.66 0.04
N SER A 3 -41.15 -30.27 0.20
CA SER A 3 -40.83 -31.00 1.42
C SER A 3 -40.84 -30.02 2.60
N THR A 4 -41.46 -30.45 3.68
CA THR A 4 -41.59 -29.72 4.94
C THR A 4 -40.23 -29.25 5.45
N GLY A 5 -40.08 -27.93 5.59
CA GLY A 5 -38.87 -27.26 6.07
C GLY A 5 -38.61 -27.50 7.56
N ALA A 6 -38.15 -28.68 7.93
CA ALA A 6 -37.56 -28.92 9.24
C ALA A 6 -36.09 -28.48 9.20
N VAL A 7 -35.78 -27.40 9.92
CA VAL A 7 -34.39 -27.00 10.21
C VAL A 7 -33.72 -28.15 10.97
N LYS A 8 -32.70 -28.77 10.36
CA LYS A 8 -32.02 -29.96 10.89
C LYS A 8 -31.33 -29.66 12.24
N GLN A 9 -31.20 -30.67 13.11
CA GLN A 9 -30.61 -30.54 14.46
C GLN A 9 -29.18 -29.98 14.45
N ASP A 10 -28.44 -30.23 13.37
CA ASP A 10 -27.10 -29.71 13.12
C ASP A 10 -27.09 -28.17 13.06
N PHE A 11 -28.10 -27.55 12.44
CA PHE A 11 -28.28 -26.10 12.40
C PHE A 11 -28.55 -25.51 13.79
N TRP A 12 -29.43 -26.11 14.59
CA TRP A 12 -29.73 -25.62 15.94
C TRP A 12 -28.50 -25.65 16.85
N THR A 13 -27.74 -26.74 16.77
CA THR A 13 -26.51 -26.94 17.54
C THR A 13 -25.45 -25.91 17.14
N MET A 14 -25.28 -25.69 15.85
CA MET A 14 -24.39 -24.66 15.30
C MET A 14 -24.84 -23.24 15.67
N ARG A 15 -26.13 -22.90 15.52
CA ARG A 15 -26.67 -21.58 15.86
C ARG A 15 -26.46 -21.22 17.32
N ASN A 16 -26.76 -22.13 18.24
CA ASN A 16 -26.58 -21.89 19.67
C ASN A 16 -25.09 -21.72 20.03
N TYR A 17 -24.21 -22.46 19.35
CA TYR A 17 -22.78 -22.26 19.48
C TYR A 17 -22.39 -20.85 19.03
N ILE A 18 -22.78 -20.40 17.84
CA ILE A 18 -22.46 -19.06 17.33
C ILE A 18 -22.93 -17.96 18.30
N LEU A 19 -24.17 -18.06 18.80
CA LEU A 19 -24.70 -17.08 19.75
C LEU A 19 -23.93 -16.99 21.07
N SER A 20 -23.21 -18.06 21.45
CA SER A 20 -22.34 -18.06 22.64
C SER A 20 -20.96 -17.42 22.42
N TYR A 21 -20.60 -17.11 21.17
CA TYR A 21 -19.35 -16.41 20.81
C TYR A 21 -19.64 -15.12 20.03
N PRO A 22 -20.32 -14.13 20.62
CA PRO A 22 -20.66 -12.87 19.93
C PRO A 22 -19.42 -12.07 19.46
N GLN A 23 -18.24 -12.38 19.99
CA GLN A 23 -16.96 -11.82 19.56
C GLN A 23 -16.42 -12.43 18.25
N ALA A 24 -16.99 -13.53 17.78
CA ALA A 24 -16.55 -14.19 16.56
C ALA A 24 -17.03 -13.40 15.34
N LYS A 25 -16.09 -12.77 14.64
CA LYS A 25 -16.42 -11.83 13.56
C LYS A 25 -16.65 -12.45 12.18
N TYR A 26 -16.15 -13.66 11.96
CA TYR A 26 -16.28 -14.40 10.70
C TYR A 26 -16.16 -15.90 10.95
N VAL A 27 -16.43 -16.71 9.91
CA VAL A 27 -16.58 -18.17 10.02
C VAL A 27 -15.27 -18.84 10.48
N GLY A 28 -14.12 -18.35 10.01
CA GLY A 28 -12.80 -18.78 10.49
C GLY A 28 -12.60 -18.61 12.01
N HIS A 29 -13.05 -17.49 12.61
CA HIS A 29 -13.00 -17.33 14.07
C HIS A 29 -13.86 -18.36 14.80
N LEU A 30 -15.07 -18.63 14.30
CA LEU A 30 -15.96 -19.65 14.85
C LEU A 30 -15.33 -21.05 14.79
N LYS A 31 -14.61 -21.37 13.71
CA LYS A 31 -13.86 -22.64 13.57
C LYS A 31 -12.71 -22.73 14.58
N THR A 32 -11.88 -21.69 14.69
CA THR A 32 -10.78 -21.66 15.67
C THR A 32 -11.30 -21.75 17.10
N PHE A 33 -12.44 -21.11 17.42
CA PHE A 33 -13.06 -21.27 18.73
C PHE A 33 -13.64 -22.67 18.92
N ALA A 34 -14.25 -23.26 17.88
CA ALA A 34 -14.78 -24.62 17.96
C ALA A 34 -13.67 -25.62 18.25
N GLU A 35 -12.56 -25.54 17.53
CA GLU A 35 -11.37 -26.36 17.75
C GLU A 35 -10.81 -26.20 19.18
N LYS A 36 -10.62 -24.95 19.64
CA LYS A 36 -10.14 -24.66 21.01
C LYS A 36 -11.05 -25.20 22.11
N ASN A 37 -12.34 -25.33 21.84
CA ASN A 37 -13.34 -25.83 22.79
C ASN A 37 -13.71 -27.30 22.55
N GLY A 38 -12.95 -28.03 21.74
CA GLY A 38 -13.17 -29.46 21.47
C GLY A 38 -14.46 -29.75 20.67
N ARG A 39 -15.02 -28.76 19.97
CA ARG A 39 -16.25 -28.85 19.16
C ARG A 39 -15.97 -29.03 17.67
N ASN A 40 -15.06 -29.95 17.35
CA ASN A 40 -14.71 -30.27 15.97
C ASN A 40 -15.91 -30.79 15.16
N ASP A 41 -16.92 -31.34 15.84
CA ASP A 41 -18.21 -31.77 15.28
C ASP A 41 -18.98 -30.63 14.58
N LEU A 42 -18.72 -29.39 14.98
CA LEU A 42 -19.38 -28.22 14.39
C LEU A 42 -18.75 -27.80 13.06
N SER A 43 -17.56 -28.28 12.69
CA SER A 43 -16.85 -27.83 11.49
C SER A 43 -17.71 -27.99 10.22
N ASP A 44 -18.31 -29.16 10.03
CA ASP A 44 -19.16 -29.45 8.88
C ASP A 44 -20.44 -28.61 8.86
N SER A 45 -21.04 -28.40 10.04
CA SER A 45 -22.26 -27.58 10.18
C SER A 45 -21.97 -26.10 9.96
N ILE A 46 -20.83 -25.62 10.46
CA ILE A 46 -20.33 -24.28 10.23
C ILE A 46 -20.06 -24.09 8.73
N ASN A 47 -19.36 -25.01 8.06
CA ASN A 47 -19.15 -24.94 6.61
C ASN A 47 -20.45 -24.97 5.80
N LYS A 48 -21.41 -25.76 6.24
CA LYS A 48 -22.68 -25.98 5.55
C LYS A 48 -23.63 -24.79 5.65
N TYR A 49 -23.64 -24.10 6.79
CA TYR A 49 -24.65 -23.08 7.10
C TYR A 49 -24.06 -21.68 7.29
N CYS A 50 -22.76 -21.57 7.55
CA CYS A 50 -22.05 -20.30 7.64
C CYS A 50 -21.22 -20.15 6.37
N TYR A 51 -21.73 -19.34 5.44
CA TYR A 51 -20.97 -18.98 4.26
C TYR A 51 -19.83 -18.05 4.66
N ASP A 52 -18.59 -18.51 4.46
CA ASP A 52 -17.40 -17.68 4.60
C ASP A 52 -17.27 -16.85 3.32
N TYR A 53 -18.00 -15.73 3.28
CA TYR A 53 -17.87 -14.77 2.19
C TYR A 53 -16.63 -13.89 2.33
N ILE A 54 -15.99 -13.95 3.50
CA ILE A 54 -14.71 -13.34 3.81
C ILE A 54 -13.63 -14.36 3.49
N SER A 55 -12.99 -14.21 2.33
CA SER A 55 -11.88 -15.08 1.96
C SER A 55 -10.55 -14.41 2.33
N ASN A 56 -9.74 -15.04 3.18
CA ASN A 56 -8.32 -14.68 3.31
C ASN A 56 -7.53 -15.39 2.21
N THR A 57 -7.78 -15.01 0.97
CA THR A 57 -7.17 -15.63 -0.22
C THR A 57 -5.78 -15.09 -0.55
N GLY A 58 -5.30 -14.07 0.19
CA GLY A 58 -4.07 -13.35 -0.11
C GLY A 58 -2.87 -13.68 0.78
N GLY A 59 -2.97 -14.64 1.70
CA GLY A 59 -1.88 -14.96 2.64
C GLY A 59 -1.48 -13.77 3.53
N GLY A 60 -2.41 -12.85 3.78
CA GLY A 60 -2.14 -11.56 4.40
C GLY A 60 -3.27 -11.08 5.30
N VAL A 61 -3.18 -9.80 5.65
CA VAL A 61 -4.05 -9.10 6.61
C VAL A 61 -5.41 -8.68 6.00
N TRP A 62 -5.56 -8.85 4.69
CA TRP A 62 -6.73 -8.37 3.95
C TRP A 62 -7.83 -9.43 3.88
N GLU A 63 -9.02 -9.03 4.29
CA GLU A 63 -10.26 -9.79 4.17
C GLU A 63 -11.01 -9.33 2.92
N TYR A 64 -11.45 -10.26 2.06
CA TYR A 64 -12.14 -9.94 0.79
C TYR A 64 -13.61 -10.36 0.86
N ILE A 65 -14.51 -9.47 0.46
CA ILE A 65 -15.95 -9.74 0.26
C ILE A 65 -16.26 -9.57 -1.22
N THR A 66 -16.97 -10.54 -1.80
CA THR A 66 -17.37 -10.51 -3.22
C THR A 66 -18.84 -10.89 -3.37
N SER A 67 -19.55 -10.30 -4.34
CA SER A 67 -20.94 -10.67 -4.68
C SER A 67 -21.03 -12.16 -5.02
N TYR A 68 -20.06 -12.67 -5.79
CA TYR A 68 -19.98 -14.09 -6.14
C TYR A 68 -19.84 -15.00 -4.93
N GLY A 69 -18.96 -14.66 -3.99
CA GLY A 69 -18.76 -15.40 -2.75
C GLY A 69 -19.96 -15.37 -1.81
N LEU A 70 -20.79 -14.32 -1.90
CA LEU A 70 -21.98 -14.14 -1.06
C LEU A 70 -23.22 -14.87 -1.57
N ASN A 71 -23.54 -14.75 -2.87
CA ASN A 71 -24.82 -15.25 -3.40
C ASN A 71 -24.68 -16.12 -4.65
N GLY A 72 -23.47 -16.31 -5.19
CA GLY A 72 -23.24 -17.11 -6.40
C GLY A 72 -23.90 -16.56 -7.67
N CYS A 73 -24.57 -15.40 -7.60
CA CYS A 73 -25.47 -14.93 -8.65
C CYS A 73 -24.74 -14.15 -9.73
N LYS A 74 -23.64 -13.45 -9.41
CA LYS A 74 -22.85 -12.69 -10.38
C LYS A 74 -21.38 -12.66 -9.97
N LYS A 75 -20.53 -13.31 -10.77
CA LYS A 75 -19.10 -13.00 -10.79
C LYS A 75 -18.98 -11.58 -11.32
N ARG A 76 -18.15 -10.72 -10.71
CA ARG A 76 -17.48 -9.68 -11.51
C ARG A 76 -16.84 -10.40 -12.71
N ASP A 77 -16.65 -9.78 -13.86
CA ASP A 77 -15.90 -10.42 -14.95
C ASP A 77 -14.42 -10.55 -14.53
N VAL A 78 -14.14 -11.50 -13.64
CA VAL A 78 -12.82 -11.89 -13.16
C VAL A 78 -12.25 -12.92 -14.14
N ASP A 79 -12.37 -12.63 -15.43
CA ASP A 79 -11.53 -13.21 -16.47
C ASP A 79 -10.30 -12.30 -16.69
N GLY A 80 -9.82 -11.74 -15.57
CA GLY A 80 -8.40 -11.47 -15.35
C GLY A 80 -7.81 -10.17 -15.88
N LYS A 81 -8.58 -9.17 -16.34
CA LYS A 81 -7.92 -8.02 -17.01
C LYS A 81 -8.34 -6.56 -16.71
N HIS A 82 -9.39 -6.23 -15.96
CA HIS A 82 -9.54 -4.81 -15.61
C HIS A 82 -10.31 -4.53 -14.32
N ILE A 83 -9.59 -4.54 -13.18
CA ILE A 83 -9.91 -3.53 -12.17
C ILE A 83 -9.63 -2.21 -12.88
N GLY A 84 -10.65 -1.46 -13.30
CA GLY A 84 -10.44 -0.15 -13.89
C GLY A 84 -10.21 0.90 -12.82
N HIS A 85 -10.86 0.71 -11.67
CA HIS A 85 -10.99 1.74 -10.64
C HIS A 85 -11.01 1.15 -9.23
N ARG A 86 -10.69 2.02 -8.27
CA ARG A 86 -10.72 1.74 -6.84
C ARG A 86 -11.33 2.92 -6.09
N PHE A 87 -12.20 2.61 -5.14
CA PHE A 87 -12.62 3.56 -4.11
C PHE A 87 -11.95 3.20 -2.78
N TYR A 88 -11.52 4.22 -2.03
CA TYR A 88 -10.85 4.06 -0.74
C TYR A 88 -11.66 4.74 0.35
N LEU A 89 -11.99 4.00 1.40
CA LEU A 89 -12.67 4.52 2.58
C LEU A 89 -11.78 4.38 3.81
N ASN A 90 -11.68 5.45 4.59
CA ASN A 90 -10.94 5.48 5.85
C ASN A 90 -11.89 5.27 7.03
N VAL A 91 -12.31 4.02 7.23
CA VAL A 91 -13.31 3.69 8.24
C VAL A 91 -12.66 3.49 9.61
N PRO A 92 -13.20 4.09 10.68
CA PRO A 92 -12.76 3.80 12.05
C PRO A 92 -12.93 2.32 12.38
N LYS A 93 -11.98 1.76 13.10
CA LYS A 93 -12.00 0.33 13.45
C LYS A 93 -13.27 -0.11 14.18
N SER A 94 -13.81 0.74 15.05
CA SER A 94 -15.05 0.48 15.79
C SER A 94 -16.25 0.24 14.88
N ASP A 95 -16.25 0.85 13.70
CA ASP A 95 -17.38 0.89 12.77
C ASP A 95 -17.11 0.06 11.50
N LEU A 96 -15.93 -0.57 11.38
CA LEU A 96 -15.45 -1.23 10.16
C LEU A 96 -16.42 -2.30 9.64
N TYR A 97 -16.86 -3.19 10.52
CA TYR A 97 -17.76 -4.28 10.16
C TYR A 97 -19.17 -3.78 9.87
N ASP A 98 -19.66 -2.80 10.62
CA ASP A 98 -20.98 -2.21 10.39
C ASP A 98 -21.03 -1.47 9.04
N VAL A 99 -19.96 -0.76 8.68
CA VAL A 99 -19.83 -0.13 7.36
C VAL A 99 -19.74 -1.19 6.28
N ALA A 100 -18.89 -2.21 6.43
CA ALA A 100 -18.74 -3.28 5.45
C ALA A 100 -20.07 -4.01 5.19
N MET A 101 -20.82 -4.35 6.24
CA MET A 101 -22.15 -4.95 6.12
C MET A 101 -23.16 -4.00 5.48
N SER A 102 -23.14 -2.73 5.85
CA SER A 102 -24.03 -1.73 5.23
C SER A 102 -23.76 -1.56 3.74
N LEU A 103 -22.51 -1.68 3.30
CA LEU A 103 -22.17 -1.69 1.89
C LEU A 103 -22.71 -2.95 1.21
N VAL A 104 -22.55 -4.13 1.82
CA VAL A 104 -23.11 -5.39 1.29
C VAL A 104 -24.62 -5.28 1.09
N ASP A 105 -25.36 -4.82 2.10
CA ASP A 105 -26.81 -4.63 2.03
C ASP A 105 -27.16 -3.70 0.86
N GLU A 106 -26.46 -2.55 0.75
CA GLU A 106 -26.74 -1.57 -0.30
C GLU A 106 -26.43 -2.07 -1.71
N TYR A 107 -25.33 -2.81 -1.88
CA TYR A 107 -24.98 -3.45 -3.15
C TYR A 107 -26.02 -4.50 -3.56
N GLN A 108 -26.53 -5.28 -2.59
CA GLN A 108 -27.56 -6.28 -2.83
C GLN A 108 -28.92 -5.64 -3.17
N ASP A 109 -29.33 -4.62 -2.43
CA ASP A 109 -30.57 -3.86 -2.65
C ASP A 109 -30.62 -3.27 -4.06
N GLN A 110 -29.47 -2.79 -4.56
CA GLN A 110 -29.36 -2.16 -5.88
C GLN A 110 -28.97 -3.13 -7.01
N ASP A 111 -28.79 -4.42 -6.71
CA ASP A 111 -28.36 -5.46 -7.66
C ASP A 111 -27.05 -5.12 -8.42
N VAL A 112 -26.10 -4.48 -7.73
CA VAL A 112 -24.80 -4.08 -8.28
C VAL A 112 -23.71 -5.10 -7.88
N PRO A 113 -23.02 -5.75 -8.84
CA PRO A 113 -21.90 -6.64 -8.53
C PRO A 113 -20.76 -5.89 -7.83
N PHE A 114 -20.12 -6.53 -6.85
CA PHE A 114 -19.10 -5.89 -6.04
C PHE A 114 -18.01 -6.85 -5.60
N GLU A 115 -16.84 -6.28 -5.35
CA GLU A 115 -15.81 -6.90 -4.53
C GLU A 115 -14.99 -5.79 -3.89
N PHE A 116 -14.80 -5.91 -2.59
CA PHE A 116 -13.97 -5.01 -1.81
C PHE A 116 -13.18 -5.82 -0.80
N LYS A 117 -12.09 -5.22 -0.34
CA LYS A 117 -11.30 -5.76 0.76
C LYS A 117 -11.25 -4.79 1.92
N PHE A 118 -11.01 -5.32 3.11
CA PHE A 118 -10.79 -4.52 4.30
C PHE A 118 -9.70 -5.11 5.19
N ASP A 119 -9.17 -4.27 6.07
CA ASP A 119 -8.09 -4.61 7.01
C ASP A 119 -8.53 -4.22 8.44
N ASP A 120 -8.56 -5.19 9.35
CA ASP A 120 -8.97 -5.01 10.75
C ASP A 120 -7.80 -5.00 11.76
N SER A 121 -6.56 -5.06 11.28
CA SER A 121 -5.36 -5.47 12.02
C SER A 121 -4.70 -4.44 12.94
N ASN A 122 -5.34 -3.31 13.24
CA ASN A 122 -4.79 -2.20 14.05
C ASN A 122 -3.61 -1.43 13.44
N VAL A 123 -3.37 -1.52 12.13
CA VAL A 123 -2.32 -0.70 11.50
C VAL A 123 -2.86 0.70 11.23
N GLY A 124 -2.08 1.76 11.49
CA GLY A 124 -2.45 3.18 11.31
C GLY A 124 -2.62 3.61 9.85
N ARG A 125 -3.40 2.84 9.09
CA ARG A 125 -3.71 3.01 7.69
C ARG A 125 -4.87 3.98 7.52
N SER A 126 -5.03 4.50 6.31
CA SER A 126 -6.15 5.36 5.91
C SER A 126 -6.96 4.77 4.76
N ASP A 127 -6.71 3.51 4.39
CA ASP A 127 -7.37 2.72 3.34
C ASP A 127 -8.02 1.46 3.92
N SER A 128 -8.76 1.61 5.02
CA SER A 128 -9.38 0.51 5.78
C SER A 128 -10.30 -0.35 4.92
N ILE A 129 -11.01 0.25 3.95
CA ILE A 129 -11.78 -0.47 2.92
C ILE A 129 -11.31 -0.01 1.53
N THR A 130 -11.03 -0.96 0.64
CA THR A 130 -10.75 -0.73 -0.78
C THR A 130 -11.76 -1.47 -1.63
N ILE A 131 -12.55 -0.73 -2.40
CA ILE A 131 -13.59 -1.26 -3.29
C ILE A 131 -13.05 -1.27 -4.70
N TYR A 132 -13.16 -2.39 -5.40
CA TYR A 132 -12.72 -2.51 -6.78
C TYR A 132 -13.89 -2.37 -7.74
N CYS A 133 -13.67 -1.70 -8.86
CA CYS A 133 -14.74 -1.33 -9.78
C CYS A 133 -14.25 -1.38 -11.24
N GLU A 134 -15.11 -1.85 -12.14
CA GLU A 134 -14.94 -1.74 -13.59
C GLU A 134 -15.33 -0.33 -14.05
N THR A 135 -14.83 0.09 -15.21
CA THR A 135 -15.05 1.45 -15.73
C THR A 135 -16.51 1.76 -16.00
N ASP A 136 -17.26 0.82 -16.58
CA ASP A 136 -18.68 0.98 -16.87
C ASP A 136 -19.55 0.94 -15.60
N LYS A 137 -19.04 0.41 -14.48
CA LYS A 137 -19.73 0.34 -13.18
C LYS A 137 -19.37 1.47 -12.23
N LEU A 138 -18.54 2.43 -12.65
CA LEU A 138 -18.04 3.51 -11.78
C LEU A 138 -19.18 4.32 -11.15
N LYS A 139 -20.16 4.73 -11.96
CA LYS A 139 -21.31 5.51 -11.49
C LYS A 139 -22.21 4.71 -10.54
N ASP A 140 -22.45 3.43 -10.84
CA ASP A 140 -23.28 2.57 -10.02
C ASP A 140 -22.64 2.35 -8.63
N ASN A 141 -21.33 2.15 -8.58
CA ASN A 141 -20.60 2.00 -7.33
C ASN A 141 -20.60 3.30 -6.50
N LEU A 142 -20.43 4.46 -7.13
CA LEU A 142 -20.52 5.73 -6.43
C LEU A 142 -21.93 5.96 -5.86
N ARG A 143 -22.98 5.64 -6.62
CA ARG A 143 -24.38 5.73 -6.16
C ARG A 143 -24.65 4.81 -4.97
N VAL A 144 -24.07 3.61 -4.94
CA VAL A 144 -24.15 2.71 -3.78
C VAL A 144 -23.51 3.36 -2.55
N LEU A 145 -22.31 3.93 -2.68
CA LEU A 145 -21.63 4.62 -1.58
C LEU A 145 -22.44 5.79 -1.03
N GLU A 146 -22.99 6.62 -1.91
CA GLU A 146 -23.82 7.76 -1.53
C GLU A 146 -25.12 7.31 -0.85
N SER A 147 -25.81 6.31 -1.39
CA SER A 147 -27.03 5.75 -0.80
C SER A 147 -26.77 5.14 0.58
N ALA A 148 -25.68 4.39 0.76
CA ALA A 148 -25.31 3.82 2.05
C ALA A 148 -25.07 4.90 3.10
N ARG A 149 -24.41 6.01 2.72
CA ARG A 149 -24.23 7.18 3.59
C ARG A 149 -25.57 7.83 3.94
N ASP A 150 -26.42 8.05 2.94
CA ASP A 150 -27.68 8.76 3.13
C ASP A 150 -28.68 7.94 3.99
N LYS A 151 -28.67 6.60 3.88
CA LYS A 151 -29.46 5.71 4.74
C LYS A 151 -28.90 5.58 6.16
N LYS A 152 -27.57 5.68 6.35
CA LYS A 152 -26.91 5.50 7.65
C LYS A 152 -25.92 6.65 7.96
N PRO A 153 -26.39 7.90 8.07
CA PRO A 153 -25.52 9.08 8.20
C PRO A 153 -24.67 9.06 9.47
N ASP A 154 -25.17 8.53 10.60
CA ASP A 154 -24.42 8.43 11.85
C ASP A 154 -23.21 7.48 11.76
N LEU A 155 -23.32 6.45 10.92
CA LEU A 155 -22.27 5.47 10.69
C LEU A 155 -21.25 6.02 9.70
N PHE A 156 -21.71 6.49 8.54
CA PHE A 156 -20.84 6.97 7.47
C PHE A 156 -20.25 8.36 7.74
N GLY A 157 -20.88 9.17 8.61
CA GLY A 157 -20.36 10.46 9.06
C GLY A 157 -19.06 10.35 9.87
N LYS A 158 -18.72 9.15 10.35
CA LYS A 158 -17.44 8.86 11.02
C LYS A 158 -16.33 8.45 10.06
N VAL A 159 -16.64 8.20 8.78
CA VAL A 159 -15.62 7.84 7.80
C VAL A 159 -14.68 9.03 7.59
N GLY A 160 -13.40 8.79 7.81
CA GLY A 160 -12.38 9.81 7.79
C GLY A 160 -11.95 10.23 6.39
N LYS A 161 -10.99 11.15 6.34
CA LYS A 161 -10.40 11.60 5.07
C LYS A 161 -9.71 10.44 4.35
N PRO A 162 -9.81 10.37 3.01
CA PRO A 162 -9.15 9.34 2.23
C PRO A 162 -7.62 9.44 2.28
N PRO A 163 -6.89 8.41 1.82
CA PRO A 163 -5.44 8.42 1.81
C PRO A 163 -4.85 9.63 1.07
N LYS A 164 -3.68 10.10 1.52
CA LYS A 164 -3.02 11.27 0.91
C LYS A 164 -2.65 11.06 -0.55
N ALA A 165 -2.28 9.84 -0.88
CA ALA A 165 -1.86 9.41 -2.19
C ALA A 165 -3.04 8.75 -2.93
N THR A 166 -4.17 9.43 -3.06
CA THR A 166 -5.30 9.06 -3.93
C THR A 166 -5.90 10.33 -4.53
N GLY A 167 -6.63 10.17 -5.64
CA GLY A 167 -7.61 11.18 -6.02
C GLY A 167 -8.67 11.33 -4.92
N LYS A 168 -9.38 12.44 -4.94
CA LYS A 168 -10.46 12.73 -3.98
C LYS A 168 -11.71 13.04 -4.76
N ILE A 169 -12.75 12.25 -4.54
CA ILE A 169 -14.09 12.57 -5.03
C ILE A 169 -14.68 13.62 -4.10
N ASP A 170 -14.59 13.38 -2.79
CA ASP A 170 -15.06 14.32 -1.77
C ASP A 170 -14.23 14.21 -0.46
N GLY A 171 -14.84 14.60 0.66
CA GLY A 171 -14.20 14.58 1.98
C GLY A 171 -13.94 13.19 2.57
N TRP A 172 -14.58 12.13 2.06
CA TRP A 172 -14.55 10.78 2.64
C TRP A 172 -14.24 9.67 1.64
N ILE A 173 -14.48 9.88 0.33
CA ILE A 173 -14.18 8.92 -0.73
C ILE A 173 -12.88 9.27 -1.45
N GLY A 174 -11.91 8.37 -1.36
CA GLY A 174 -10.69 8.38 -2.16
C GLY A 174 -10.88 7.62 -3.46
N TYR A 175 -10.15 8.01 -4.51
CA TYR A 175 -10.28 7.44 -5.85
C TYR A 175 -8.93 7.05 -6.44
N GLY A 176 -8.94 5.95 -7.19
CA GLY A 176 -7.84 5.55 -8.06
C GLY A 176 -8.31 4.86 -9.32
N SER A 177 -7.61 5.07 -10.42
CA SER A 177 -7.77 4.34 -11.67
C SER A 177 -6.54 3.47 -11.90
N GLU A 178 -6.70 2.26 -12.43
CA GLU A 178 -5.53 1.45 -12.81
C GLU A 178 -4.88 2.03 -14.08
N PRO A 179 -3.55 1.88 -14.22
CA PRO A 179 -2.88 2.09 -15.50
C PRO A 179 -3.50 1.20 -16.58
N GLN A 180 -3.76 1.78 -17.75
CA GLN A 180 -4.06 0.99 -18.94
C GLN A 180 -2.80 0.19 -19.33
N GLU A 181 -2.98 -1.12 -19.58
CA GLU A 181 -1.96 -2.03 -20.13
C GLU A 181 -0.80 -2.51 -19.25
N THR A 182 -0.83 -2.38 -17.91
CA THR A 182 0.21 -3.00 -17.09
C THR A 182 -0.29 -4.24 -16.37
N GLY A 183 -0.30 -5.38 -17.07
CA GLY A 183 -0.48 -6.70 -16.44
C GLY A 183 0.64 -7.11 -15.46
N LYS A 184 1.54 -6.18 -15.08
CA LYS A 184 2.70 -6.40 -14.21
C LYS A 184 2.85 -5.38 -13.07
N GLU A 185 2.30 -4.17 -13.19
CA GLU A 185 2.49 -3.11 -12.18
C GLU A 185 1.15 -2.56 -11.71
N SER A 186 0.97 -2.47 -10.39
CA SER A 186 -0.27 -1.97 -9.80
C SER A 186 -0.32 -0.45 -9.74
N TYR A 187 -1.53 0.10 -9.60
CA TYR A 187 -1.77 1.50 -9.22
C TYR A 187 -0.83 2.03 -8.13
N ASN A 188 -0.56 1.25 -7.08
CA ASN A 188 0.30 1.69 -5.97
C ASN A 188 1.78 1.70 -6.36
N THR A 189 2.21 0.74 -7.17
CA THR A 189 3.61 0.60 -7.60
C THR A 189 4.07 1.82 -8.40
N LEU A 190 3.33 2.17 -9.45
CA LEU A 190 3.71 3.26 -10.35
C LEU A 190 3.72 4.63 -9.64
N ARG A 191 2.76 4.86 -8.74
CA ARG A 191 2.70 6.11 -7.97
C ARG A 191 3.79 6.21 -6.91
N SER A 192 4.15 5.09 -6.30
CA SER A 192 5.31 5.03 -5.41
C SER A 192 6.60 5.31 -6.18
N LYS A 193 6.73 4.79 -7.41
CA LYS A 193 7.84 5.11 -8.32
C LYS A 193 7.86 6.60 -8.69
N ALA A 194 6.72 7.21 -9.02
CA ALA A 194 6.65 8.62 -9.34
C ALA A 194 7.12 9.51 -8.17
N LEU A 195 6.66 9.20 -6.95
CA LEU A 195 7.09 9.91 -5.74
C LEU A 195 8.58 9.69 -5.46
N TRP A 196 9.03 8.44 -5.47
CA TRP A 196 10.43 8.10 -5.26
C TRP A 196 11.34 8.81 -6.27
N LYS A 197 10.96 8.80 -7.54
CA LYS A 197 11.70 9.48 -8.62
C LYS A 197 11.78 10.97 -8.39
N GLY A 198 10.64 11.65 -8.21
CA GLY A 198 10.61 13.09 -8.02
C GLY A 198 11.40 13.55 -6.79
N VAL A 199 11.31 12.80 -5.69
CA VAL A 199 12.06 13.08 -4.46
C VAL A 199 13.56 12.83 -4.64
N THR A 200 13.93 11.67 -5.18
CA THR A 200 15.33 11.27 -5.35
C THR A 200 16.04 12.18 -6.34
N ASP A 201 15.43 12.45 -7.49
CA ASP A 201 15.99 13.32 -8.52
C ASP A 201 16.27 14.73 -7.97
N SER A 202 15.33 15.28 -7.18
CA SER A 202 15.51 16.59 -6.53
C SER A 202 16.65 16.59 -5.52
N ALA A 203 16.75 15.54 -4.70
CA ALA A 203 17.81 15.41 -3.71
C ALA A 203 19.18 15.24 -4.39
N ILE A 204 19.26 14.46 -5.47
CA ILE A 204 20.48 14.29 -6.26
C ILE A 204 20.91 15.60 -6.92
N ASP A 205 19.98 16.35 -7.53
CA ASP A 205 20.27 17.64 -8.16
C ASP A 205 20.76 18.67 -7.12
N TRP A 206 20.17 18.67 -5.93
CA TRP A 206 20.65 19.49 -4.82
C TRP A 206 22.06 19.08 -4.38
N VAL A 207 22.31 17.79 -4.14
CA VAL A 207 23.63 17.29 -3.75
C VAL A 207 24.69 17.61 -4.81
N LYS A 208 24.39 17.47 -6.10
CA LYS A 208 25.34 17.82 -7.18
C LYS A 208 25.88 19.24 -7.06
N SER A 209 25.04 20.17 -6.62
CA SER A 209 25.37 21.60 -6.51
C SER A 209 26.06 21.98 -5.19
N HIS A 210 25.94 21.14 -4.15
CA HIS A 210 26.43 21.43 -2.79
C HIS A 210 27.45 20.40 -2.28
N LYS A 211 27.83 19.41 -3.09
CA LYS A 211 28.66 18.25 -2.67
C LYS A 211 30.01 18.63 -2.07
N ASP A 212 30.56 19.77 -2.46
CA ASP A 212 31.87 20.26 -2.00
C ASP A 212 31.75 21.31 -0.88
N ASP A 213 30.51 21.69 -0.51
CA ASP A 213 30.26 22.62 0.59
C ASP A 213 30.70 22.00 1.92
N GLN A 214 31.25 22.85 2.80
CA GLN A 214 31.62 22.44 4.14
C GLN A 214 30.38 22.35 5.02
N VAL A 215 30.15 21.17 5.60
CA VAL A 215 29.09 20.90 6.56
C VAL A 215 29.68 20.52 7.90
N GLU A 216 29.06 21.00 8.97
CA GLU A 216 29.42 20.63 10.34
C GLU A 216 28.34 19.72 10.91
N LEU A 217 28.68 18.44 11.08
CA LEU A 217 27.78 17.43 11.63
C LEU A 217 28.53 16.68 12.73
N ASN A 218 27.95 16.64 13.94
CA ASN A 218 28.59 16.11 15.15
C ASN A 218 29.94 16.76 15.48
N GLY A 219 30.06 18.08 15.32
CA GLY A 219 31.25 18.86 15.67
C GLY A 219 32.48 18.62 14.78
N ARG A 220 32.31 17.95 13.63
CA ARG A 220 33.39 17.73 12.65
C ARG A 220 33.03 18.40 11.33
N LYS A 221 33.93 19.28 10.86
CA LYS A 221 33.84 19.90 9.52
C LYS A 221 34.38 18.95 8.46
N ARG A 222 33.61 18.78 7.38
CA ARG A 222 33.97 18.01 6.19
C ARG A 222 33.12 18.47 5.01
N SER A 223 33.49 18.10 3.80
CA SER A 223 32.61 18.31 2.65
C SER A 223 31.34 17.46 2.75
N LEU A 224 30.24 17.93 2.16
CA LEU A 224 28.98 17.20 2.12
C LEU A 224 29.14 15.79 1.51
N ARG A 225 29.93 15.64 0.44
CA ARG A 225 30.22 14.32 -0.16
C ARG A 225 30.89 13.37 0.82
N GLU A 226 31.87 13.83 1.59
CA GLU A 226 32.58 13.01 2.58
C GLU A 226 31.64 12.58 3.69
N PHE A 227 30.73 13.47 4.09
CA PHE A 227 29.68 13.16 5.05
C PHE A 227 28.73 12.08 4.52
N ILE A 228 28.21 12.23 3.29
CA ILE A 228 27.30 11.24 2.68
C ILE A 228 27.97 9.88 2.56
N CYS A 229 29.21 9.83 2.05
CA CYS A 229 29.96 8.58 1.92
C CYS A 229 30.19 7.91 3.28
N GLN A 230 30.55 8.69 4.31
CA GLN A 230 30.69 8.16 5.66
C GLN A 230 29.35 7.62 6.19
N LYS A 231 28.25 8.31 5.92
CA LYS A 231 26.91 7.88 6.35
C LYS A 231 26.50 6.57 5.71
N VAL A 232 26.79 6.35 4.41
CA VAL A 232 26.52 5.06 3.77
C VAL A 232 27.30 3.94 4.46
N VAL A 233 28.58 4.16 4.75
CA VAL A 233 29.41 3.17 5.46
C VAL A 233 28.85 2.89 6.85
N TYR A 234 28.49 3.94 7.60
CA TYR A 234 27.91 3.81 8.94
C TYR A 234 26.56 3.07 8.90
N ASP A 235 25.63 3.49 8.04
CA ASP A 235 24.30 2.87 7.92
C ASP A 235 24.44 1.40 7.51
N ARG A 236 25.43 1.05 6.67
CA ARG A 236 25.76 -0.35 6.39
C ARG A 236 26.26 -1.08 7.61
N GLN A 237 27.21 -0.52 8.38
CA GLN A 237 27.72 -1.12 9.62
C GLN A 237 26.60 -1.43 10.61
N GLN A 238 25.59 -0.57 10.74
CA GLN A 238 24.47 -0.79 11.67
C GLN A 238 23.53 -1.93 11.24
N ASN A 239 23.50 -2.27 9.95
CA ASN A 239 22.65 -3.34 9.41
C ASN A 239 23.39 -4.69 9.28
N ILE A 240 24.63 -4.75 9.77
CA ILE A 240 25.40 -6.00 9.84
C ILE A 240 24.92 -6.78 11.06
N HIS A 241 24.51 -8.03 10.85
CA HIS A 241 24.10 -8.95 11.91
C HIS A 241 25.10 -10.11 12.06
N GLY A 242 25.30 -10.57 13.30
CA GLY A 242 26.24 -11.66 13.63
C GLY A 242 27.71 -11.26 13.43
N ASP A 243 28.56 -12.23 13.08
CA ASP A 243 30.03 -12.03 12.95
C ASP A 243 30.48 -11.33 11.66
N ARG A 244 29.53 -10.86 10.83
CA ARG A 244 29.85 -10.17 9.59
C ARG A 244 30.57 -8.86 9.91
N LYS A 245 31.53 -8.48 9.06
CA LYS A 245 32.27 -7.21 9.17
C LYS A 245 32.48 -6.64 7.78
N ILE A 246 32.72 -5.33 7.71
CA ILE A 246 33.25 -4.71 6.51
C ILE A 246 34.74 -5.07 6.46
N GLU A 247 35.18 -5.71 5.38
CA GLU A 247 36.57 -6.18 5.24
C GLU A 247 37.57 -5.02 5.35
N ASP A 248 37.30 -3.93 4.64
CA ASP A 248 38.12 -2.71 4.68
C ASP A 248 37.23 -1.44 4.62
N PRO A 249 36.84 -0.88 5.77
CA PRO A 249 36.02 0.32 5.83
C PRO A 249 36.66 1.54 5.15
N ASN A 250 37.99 1.63 5.16
CA ASN A 250 38.71 2.76 4.56
C ASN A 250 38.70 2.65 3.05
N LYS A 251 39.02 1.48 2.49
CA LYS A 251 38.92 1.25 1.05
C LYS A 251 37.49 1.46 0.56
N LEU A 252 36.49 0.93 1.27
CA LEU A 252 35.08 1.16 0.94
C LEU A 252 34.77 2.66 0.85
N TRP A 253 35.19 3.45 1.83
CA TRP A 253 34.98 4.89 1.84
C TRP A 253 35.70 5.60 0.69
N GLN A 254 36.92 5.19 0.34
CA GLN A 254 37.67 5.74 -0.80
C GLN A 254 37.04 5.39 -2.15
N ASP A 255 36.64 4.13 -2.35
CA ASP A 255 35.93 3.67 -3.55
C ASP A 255 34.63 4.47 -3.75
N MET A 256 33.91 4.71 -2.64
CA MET A 256 32.72 5.55 -2.64
C MET A 256 32.98 7.00 -3.04
N LEU A 257 34.03 7.62 -2.51
CA LEU A 257 34.41 9.00 -2.87
C LEU A 257 34.80 9.09 -4.35
N TYR A 258 35.58 8.12 -4.84
CA TYR A 258 36.04 8.05 -6.22
C TYR A 258 34.85 7.92 -7.19
N ASN A 259 33.88 7.06 -6.88
CA ASN A 259 32.73 6.79 -7.74
C ASN A 259 31.56 7.76 -7.54
N PHE A 260 31.62 8.66 -6.56
CA PHE A 260 30.49 9.49 -6.12
C PHE A 260 29.84 10.28 -7.26
N ASN A 261 30.63 11.01 -8.04
CA ASN A 261 30.10 11.86 -9.10
C ASN A 261 29.41 11.05 -10.20
N GLN A 262 30.02 9.94 -10.64
CA GLN A 262 29.44 9.07 -11.66
C GLN A 262 28.14 8.43 -11.15
N ALA A 263 28.09 8.04 -9.88
CA ALA A 263 26.90 7.50 -9.26
C ALA A 263 25.74 8.50 -9.23
N LEU A 264 26.00 9.79 -8.92
CA LEU A 264 24.97 10.82 -9.01
C LEU A 264 24.44 11.01 -10.44
N VAL A 265 25.29 10.85 -11.46
CA VAL A 265 24.87 10.89 -12.87
C VAL A 265 23.99 9.68 -13.19
N ASP A 266 24.44 8.48 -12.82
CA ASP A 266 23.73 7.23 -13.09
C ASP A 266 22.35 7.20 -12.40
N ILE A 267 22.30 7.48 -11.10
CA ILE A 267 21.05 7.52 -10.33
C ILE A 267 20.07 8.54 -10.92
N ARG A 268 20.57 9.74 -11.29
CA ARG A 268 19.72 10.79 -11.85
C ARG A 268 19.14 10.42 -13.22
N LYS A 269 19.85 9.62 -14.01
CA LYS A 269 19.40 9.17 -15.33
C LYS A 269 18.11 8.35 -15.20
N ASN A 270 18.06 7.42 -14.24
CA ASN A 270 16.85 6.67 -13.94
C ASN A 270 16.84 6.10 -12.50
N SER A 271 16.27 6.87 -11.56
CA SER A 271 16.26 6.51 -10.14
C SER A 271 15.24 5.43 -9.75
N ILE A 272 14.47 4.91 -10.72
CA ILE A 272 13.50 3.81 -10.55
C ILE A 272 13.91 2.55 -11.31
N ASP A 273 15.01 2.59 -12.08
CA ASP A 273 15.54 1.43 -12.78
C ASP A 273 16.40 0.57 -11.86
N GLU A 274 16.02 -0.69 -11.71
CA GLU A 274 16.69 -1.62 -10.83
C GLU A 274 18.15 -1.85 -11.25
N LYS A 275 18.44 -1.95 -12.56
CA LYS A 275 19.81 -2.15 -13.05
C LYS A 275 20.72 -0.99 -12.66
N THR A 276 20.22 0.24 -12.79
CA THR A 276 20.89 1.46 -12.38
C THR A 276 21.14 1.48 -10.87
N LEU A 277 20.14 1.12 -10.07
CA LEU A 277 20.22 1.10 -8.61
C LEU A 277 21.11 -0.03 -8.05
N GLN A 278 21.24 -1.15 -8.76
CA GLN A 278 22.09 -2.28 -8.37
C GLN A 278 23.54 -2.16 -8.86
N LYS A 279 23.90 -1.09 -9.59
CA LYS A 279 25.29 -0.85 -9.99
C LYS A 279 26.17 -0.68 -8.74
N THR A 280 27.24 -1.45 -8.68
CA THR A 280 28.20 -1.48 -7.56
C THR A 280 28.99 -0.18 -7.48
N LEU A 281 29.05 0.40 -6.29
CA LEU A 281 29.89 1.55 -5.93
C LEU A 281 31.26 1.16 -5.38
N SER A 282 31.35 -0.02 -4.76
CA SER A 282 32.57 -0.57 -4.19
C SER A 282 32.47 -2.08 -4.16
N ASP A 283 33.53 -2.75 -4.62
CA ASP A 283 33.65 -4.20 -4.56
C ASP A 283 34.09 -4.71 -3.18
N THR A 284 34.41 -3.80 -2.25
CA THR A 284 34.73 -4.14 -0.86
C THR A 284 33.55 -4.86 -0.20
N LYS A 285 33.79 -6.08 0.28
CA LYS A 285 32.72 -6.94 0.78
C LYS A 285 32.31 -6.58 2.20
N ILE A 286 31.05 -6.88 2.48
CA ILE A 286 30.44 -6.83 3.80
C ILE A 286 29.98 -8.26 4.13
N GLY A 287 30.69 -8.93 5.04
CA GLY A 287 30.55 -10.38 5.23
C GLY A 287 30.93 -11.15 3.97
N LEU A 288 30.18 -12.21 3.61
CA LEU A 288 30.59 -13.15 2.55
C LEU A 288 30.39 -12.63 1.12
N ILE A 289 29.33 -11.84 0.85
CA ILE A 289 28.89 -11.53 -0.52
C ILE A 289 28.34 -10.11 -0.74
N TRP A 290 28.13 -9.31 0.32
CA TRP A 290 27.39 -8.05 0.18
C TRP A 290 28.29 -6.90 -0.26
N LYS A 291 27.76 -6.02 -1.12
CA LYS A 291 28.46 -4.84 -1.65
C LYS A 291 27.62 -3.57 -1.42
N VAL A 292 28.22 -2.42 -1.70
CA VAL A 292 27.52 -1.14 -1.72
C VAL A 292 27.12 -0.80 -3.15
N HIS A 293 25.86 -0.42 -3.34
CA HIS A 293 25.26 -0.12 -4.63
C HIS A 293 24.73 1.31 -4.68
N ASN A 294 24.38 1.78 -5.87
CA ASN A 294 23.75 3.08 -6.09
C ASN A 294 22.49 3.31 -5.24
N SER A 295 21.71 2.25 -4.96
CA SER A 295 20.55 2.31 -4.07
C SER A 295 20.91 2.73 -2.65
N ASP A 296 22.05 2.29 -2.10
CA ASP A 296 22.52 2.67 -0.76
C ASP A 296 22.87 4.16 -0.68
N LEU A 297 23.50 4.67 -1.74
CA LEU A 297 23.80 6.09 -1.88
C LEU A 297 22.53 6.92 -2.00
N ALA A 298 21.60 6.53 -2.89
CA ALA A 298 20.32 7.22 -3.07
C ALA A 298 19.52 7.27 -1.76
N ASN A 299 19.42 6.14 -1.04
CA ASN A 299 18.77 6.06 0.27
C ASN A 299 19.43 6.97 1.31
N SER A 300 20.76 7.03 1.33
CA SER A 300 21.49 7.88 2.28
C SER A 300 21.31 9.37 1.96
N ILE A 301 21.25 9.73 0.69
CA ILE A 301 20.97 11.10 0.22
C ILE A 301 19.55 11.52 0.57
N THR A 302 18.54 10.67 0.32
CA THR A 302 17.14 11.02 0.64
C THR A 302 16.89 11.15 2.14
N ARG A 303 17.67 10.47 3.00
CA ARG A 303 17.64 10.70 4.46
C ARG A 303 18.11 12.10 4.88
N LEU A 304 18.78 12.85 4.00
CA LEU A 304 19.20 14.24 4.24
C LEU A 304 18.16 15.28 3.80
N ILE A 305 17.00 14.86 3.30
CA ILE A 305 15.92 15.78 2.91
C ILE A 305 15.55 16.79 4.01
N PRO A 306 15.43 16.43 5.30
CA PRO A 306 15.15 17.42 6.34
C PRO A 306 16.19 18.54 6.43
N TYR A 307 17.47 18.20 6.21
CA TYR A 307 18.55 19.19 6.15
C TYR A 307 18.40 20.07 4.90
N MET A 308 18.13 19.48 3.73
CA MET A 308 17.91 20.22 2.47
C MET A 308 16.72 21.17 2.55
N MET A 309 15.62 20.75 3.19
CA MET A 309 14.44 21.60 3.39
C MET A 309 14.73 22.80 4.29
N ASN A 310 15.64 22.65 5.26
CA ASN A 310 16.05 23.73 6.15
C ASN A 310 17.04 24.69 5.50
N SER A 311 17.91 24.20 4.60
CA SER A 311 18.95 24.99 3.94
C SER A 311 18.50 25.65 2.64
N ASP A 312 17.54 25.06 1.92
CA ASP A 312 17.01 25.56 0.66
C ASP A 312 15.48 25.70 0.75
N ARG A 313 15.03 26.96 0.87
CA ARG A 313 13.60 27.32 1.00
C ARG A 313 12.77 26.88 -0.21
N ASP A 314 13.38 26.71 -1.38
CA ASP A 314 12.72 26.28 -2.60
C ASP A 314 12.78 24.76 -2.81
N PHE A 315 13.47 24.01 -1.94
CA PHE A 315 13.64 22.57 -2.12
C PHE A 315 12.31 21.82 -2.22
N ALA A 316 11.33 22.14 -1.35
CA ALA A 316 10.01 21.54 -1.40
C ALA A 316 9.26 21.83 -2.72
N LYS A 317 9.44 23.03 -3.28
CA LYS A 317 8.87 23.42 -4.57
C LYS A 317 9.51 22.64 -5.72
N LYS A 318 10.84 22.44 -5.67
CA LYS A 318 11.59 21.62 -6.63
C LYS A 318 11.15 20.16 -6.59
N VAL A 319 11.00 19.59 -5.38
CA VAL A 319 10.45 18.23 -5.18
C VAL A 319 9.06 18.12 -5.81
N LYS A 320 8.15 19.06 -5.52
CA LYS A 320 6.81 19.05 -6.12
C LYS A 320 6.86 19.09 -7.65
N ALA A 321 7.71 19.96 -8.22
CA ALA A 321 7.87 20.05 -9.67
C ALA A 321 8.38 18.74 -10.30
N ASN A 322 9.39 18.10 -9.70
CA ASN A 322 9.93 16.85 -10.20
C ASN A 322 8.97 15.66 -10.01
N VAL A 323 8.16 15.64 -8.94
CA VAL A 323 7.07 14.67 -8.80
C VAL A 323 6.05 14.83 -9.92
N VAL A 324 5.66 16.07 -10.26
CA VAL A 324 4.73 16.33 -11.38
C VAL A 324 5.30 15.82 -12.71
N VAL A 325 6.59 16.04 -12.97
CA VAL A 325 7.25 15.50 -14.17
C VAL A 325 7.25 13.98 -14.17
N SER A 326 7.62 13.36 -13.05
CA SER A 326 7.67 11.90 -12.89
C SER A 326 6.29 11.24 -13.04
N CYS A 327 5.24 11.89 -12.54
CA CYS A 327 3.87 11.46 -12.77
C CYS A 327 3.53 11.42 -14.27
N LYS A 328 3.82 12.49 -15.02
CA LYS A 328 3.56 12.56 -16.46
C LYS A 328 4.32 11.47 -17.24
N GLU A 329 5.59 11.25 -16.92
CA GLU A 329 6.42 10.20 -17.55
C GLU A 329 5.83 8.79 -17.34
N LEU A 330 5.11 8.57 -16.23
CA LEU A 330 4.48 7.31 -15.88
C LEU A 330 2.98 7.26 -16.22
N GLY A 331 2.46 8.24 -16.97
CA GLY A 331 1.04 8.28 -17.36
C GLY A 331 0.06 8.64 -16.24
N ILE A 332 0.54 9.28 -15.17
CA ILE A 332 -0.26 9.71 -14.03
C ILE A 332 -0.61 11.20 -14.19
N ASP A 333 -1.89 11.55 -14.10
CA ASP A 333 -2.35 12.92 -13.87
C ASP A 333 -1.84 13.39 -12.51
N ALA A 334 -0.91 14.35 -12.52
CA ALA A 334 -0.26 14.81 -11.30
C ALA A 334 -1.16 15.64 -10.35
N ASN A 335 -2.28 16.17 -10.85
CA ASN A 335 -3.22 16.94 -10.04
C ASN A 335 -4.20 16.02 -9.31
N LYS A 336 -4.68 15.01 -10.01
CA LYS A 336 -5.64 14.03 -9.49
C LYS A 336 -4.97 12.79 -8.88
N PHE A 337 -3.70 12.57 -9.19
CA PHE A 337 -2.91 11.40 -8.79
C PHE A 337 -3.54 10.05 -9.20
N CYS A 338 -4.09 10.04 -10.42
CA CYS A 338 -4.80 8.94 -11.09
C CYS A 338 -4.33 8.83 -12.56
N PHE A 339 -4.74 7.78 -13.27
CA PHE A 339 -4.29 7.47 -14.64
C PHE A 339 -5.31 7.86 -15.72
N ASP A 340 -6.51 8.24 -15.32
CA ASP A 340 -7.60 8.63 -16.19
C ASP A 340 -7.67 10.15 -16.36
N ASN A 341 -7.94 10.56 -17.60
CA ASN A 341 -7.91 11.97 -17.99
C ASN A 341 -9.29 12.65 -17.92
N TRP A 342 -10.38 11.89 -17.70
CA TRP A 342 -11.72 12.46 -17.57
C TRP A 342 -11.94 13.10 -16.19
N THR A 343 -12.84 14.09 -16.14
CA THR A 343 -13.36 14.64 -14.89
C THR A 343 -14.44 13.69 -14.40
N VAL A 344 -14.25 13.12 -13.19
CA VAL A 344 -15.30 12.35 -12.51
C VAL A 344 -16.37 13.32 -12.01
#